data_AF-A0AAW7IB08-F1
#
_entry.id   AF-A0AAW7IB08-F1
#
_cell.length_a   1.000
_cell.length_b   1.000
_cell.length_c   1.000
_cell.angle_alpha   90.00
_cell.angle_beta   90.00
_cell.angle_gamma   90.00
#
_symmetry.space_group_name_H-M   'P 1'
#
loop_
_entity.id
_entity.type
_entity.pdbx_description
1 polymer ?
#
loop_
_entity_poly.entity_id
_entity_poly.type
_entity_poly.pdbx_seq_one_letter_code
_entity_poly.pdbx_strand_id
1 'polypeptide(L)'
;MKKFGLFIVGLIALFMLLANVGPLISLAICLAILYFGFKQFMKSESTGAKIAWGSISLIVLVVAISHIPAILGLVAAYVLYLVYKKWNENDENVSKETDPFSNFEREWKELNKN
;
A
#
# COMPACT_ATOMS: atom_id res chain seq x y z
N MET A 1 -7.97 3.81 -24.43
CA MET A 1 -8.36 4.90 -23.51
C MET A 1 -8.17 4.58 -22.02
N LYS A 2 -8.46 3.35 -21.55
CA LYS A 2 -8.31 2.98 -20.12
C LYS A 2 -6.87 3.01 -19.60
N LYS A 3 -5.88 2.62 -20.42
CA LYS A 3 -4.45 2.64 -20.06
C LYS A 3 -3.89 4.07 -19.92
N PHE A 4 -4.34 5.02 -20.75
CA PHE A 4 -3.90 6.42 -20.62
C PHE A 4 -4.39 7.07 -19.31
N GLY A 5 -5.64 6.84 -18.91
CA GLY A 5 -6.14 7.31 -17.61
C GLY A 5 -5.39 6.68 -16.43
N LEU A 6 -5.14 5.36 -16.48
CA LEU A 6 -4.32 4.65 -15.49
C LEU A 6 -2.89 5.23 -15.41
N PHE A 7 -2.29 5.59 -16.54
CA PHE A 7 -0.98 6.22 -16.59
C PHE A 7 -0.96 7.58 -15.87
N ILE A 8 -1.95 8.45 -16.13
CA ILE A 8 -2.04 9.76 -15.46
C ILE A 8 -2.25 9.60 -13.95
N VAL A 9 -3.15 8.71 -13.52
CA VAL A 9 -3.36 8.41 -12.10
C VAL A 9 -2.08 7.86 -11.46
N GLY A 10 -1.40 6.95 -12.15
CA GLY A 10 -0.12 6.40 -11.71
C GLY A 10 0.96 7.48 -11.58
N LEU A 11 1.05 8.41 -12.52
CA LEU A 11 2.01 9.50 -12.48
C LEU A 11 1.77 10.45 -11.30
N ILE A 12 0.51 10.82 -11.06
CA ILE A 12 0.13 11.64 -9.90
C ILE A 12 0.47 10.90 -8.59
N ALA A 13 0.11 9.63 -8.49
CA ALA A 13 0.41 8.81 -7.32
C ALA A 13 1.93 8.67 -7.10
N LEU A 14 2.73 8.55 -8.16
CA LEU A 14 4.19 8.51 -8.08
C LEU A 14 4.76 9.80 -7.50
N PHE A 15 4.37 10.96 -8.02
CA PHE A 15 4.84 12.24 -7.48
C PHE A 15 4.38 12.47 -6.04
N MET A 16 3.15 12.06 -5.73
CA MET A 16 2.62 12.16 -4.37
C MET A 16 3.39 11.23 -3.40
N LEU A 17 3.77 10.03 -3.84
CA LEU A 17 4.63 9.15 -3.06
C LEU A 17 6.00 9.79 -2.83
N LEU A 18 6.66 10.25 -3.90
CA LEU A 18 7.99 10.89 -3.84
C LEU A 18 8.00 12.12 -2.91
N ALA A 19 6.97 12.97 -2.99
CA ALA A 19 6.82 14.12 -2.10
C ALA A 19 6.67 13.74 -0.62
N ASN A 20 6.16 12.54 -0.33
CA ASN A 20 5.93 12.05 1.02
C ASN A 20 6.97 11.00 1.49
N VAL A 21 8.05 10.77 0.72
CA VAL A 21 9.13 9.84 1.11
C VAL A 21 9.83 10.31 2.40
N GLY A 22 10.09 11.62 2.54
CA GLY A 22 10.68 12.19 3.75
C GLY A 22 9.87 11.86 5.01
N PRO A 23 8.58 12.23 5.06
CA PRO A 23 7.66 11.84 6.14
C PRO A 23 7.56 10.33 6.39
N LEU A 24 7.60 9.49 5.35
CA LEU A 24 7.61 8.03 5.51
C LEU A 24 8.87 7.54 6.23
N ILE A 25 10.04 8.05 5.84
CA ILE A 25 11.32 7.69 6.45
C ILE A 25 11.36 8.19 7.90
N SER A 26 10.93 9.43 8.17
CA SER A 26 10.90 9.95 9.54
C SER A 26 9.95 9.17 10.44
N LEU A 27 8.80 8.74 9.92
CA LEU A 27 7.89 7.85 10.65
C LEU A 27 8.55 6.50 10.96
N ALA A 28 9.25 5.90 10.01
CA ALA A 28 9.98 4.64 10.21
C ALA A 28 11.05 4.77 11.31
N ILE A 29 11.78 5.90 11.35
CA ILE A 29 12.73 6.21 12.41
C ILE A 29 12.02 6.34 13.77
N CYS A 30 10.90 7.05 13.83
CA CYS A 30 10.12 7.17 15.07
C CYS A 30 9.68 5.80 15.60
N LEU A 31 9.18 4.92 14.71
CA LEU A 31 8.78 3.55 15.07
C LEU A 31 9.97 2.72 15.57
N ALA A 32 11.15 2.86 14.96
CA ALA A 32 12.36 2.20 15.42
C ALA A 32 12.75 2.66 16.83
N ILE A 33 12.75 3.97 17.09
CA ILE A 33 13.05 4.53 18.42
C ILE A 33 12.03 4.05 19.44
N LEU A 34 10.74 4.05 19.11
CA LEU A 34 9.67 3.51 19.96
C LEU A 34 9.91 2.05 20.31
N TYR A 35 10.27 1.22 19.33
CA TYR A 35 10.56 -0.19 19.56
C TYR A 35 11.73 -0.38 20.52
N PHE A 36 12.86 0.33 20.30
CA PHE A 36 14.02 0.24 21.19
C PHE A 36 13.76 0.84 22.57
N GLY A 37 13.06 1.97 22.64
CA GLY A 37 12.68 2.63 23.89
C GLY A 37 11.76 1.76 24.73
N PHE A 38 10.74 1.16 24.13
CA PHE A 38 9.85 0.21 24.81
C PHE A 38 10.59 -1.05 25.25
N LYS A 39 11.47 -1.61 24.40
CA LYS A 39 12.29 -2.77 24.75
C LYS A 39 13.18 -2.47 25.97
N GLN A 40 13.80 -1.29 26.01
CA GLN A 40 14.67 -0.90 27.12
C GLN A 40 13.88 -0.55 28.39
N PHE A 41 12.68 0.02 28.25
CA PHE A 41 11.74 0.21 29.35
C PHE A 41 11.39 -1.12 30.02
N MET A 42 11.07 -2.15 29.24
CA MET A 42 10.73 -3.49 29.75
C MET A 42 11.92 -4.20 30.40
N LYS A 43 13.15 -3.98 29.89
CA LYS A 43 14.37 -4.58 30.45
C LYS A 43 14.88 -3.89 31.72
N SER A 44 14.47 -2.65 31.97
CA SER A 44 15.01 -1.87 33.08
C SER A 44 14.52 -2.38 34.44
N GLU A 45 15.43 -2.58 35.39
CA GLU A 45 15.09 -2.93 36.77
C GLU A 45 14.94 -1.70 37.68
N SER A 46 15.55 -0.56 37.30
CA SER A 46 15.52 0.66 38.11
C SER A 46 14.36 1.57 37.73
N THR A 47 13.69 2.13 38.75
CA THR A 47 12.55 3.04 38.57
C THR A 47 12.92 4.27 37.75
N GLY A 48 14.11 4.86 37.98
CA GLY A 48 14.56 6.04 37.25
C GLY A 48 14.76 5.79 35.75
N ALA A 49 15.36 4.66 35.38
CA ALA A 49 15.54 4.32 33.97
C ALA A 49 14.20 3.96 33.30
N LYS A 50 13.26 3.29 33.99
CA LYS A 50 11.90 3.13 33.47
C LYS A 50 11.22 4.46 33.19
N ILE A 51 11.29 5.42 34.11
CA ILE A 51 10.70 6.75 33.90
C ILE A 51 11.33 7.44 32.68
N ALA A 52 12.66 7.39 32.54
CA ALA A 52 13.36 7.99 31.40
C ALA A 52 12.95 7.37 30.06
N TRP A 53 13.03 6.04 29.92
CA TRP A 53 12.67 5.33 28.69
C TRP A 53 11.17 5.45 28.37
N GLY A 54 10.32 5.43 29.39
CA GLY A 54 8.88 5.64 29.24
C GLY A 54 8.55 7.04 28.72
N SER A 55 9.21 8.07 29.26
CA SER A 55 9.00 9.47 28.86
C SER A 55 9.46 9.73 27.42
N ILE A 56 10.64 9.24 27.05
CA ILE A 56 11.16 9.33 25.67
C ILE A 56 10.21 8.63 24.70
N SER A 57 9.79 7.40 25.03
CA SER A 57 8.89 6.62 24.17
C SER A 57 7.53 7.30 23.99
N LEU A 58 7.01 7.94 25.04
CA LEU A 58 5.75 8.68 24.99
C LEU A 58 5.85 9.92 24.08
N ILE A 59 6.93 10.69 24.18
CA ILE A 59 7.16 11.86 23.31
C ILE A 59 7.25 11.41 21.85
N VAL A 60 8.03 10.37 21.57
CA VAL A 60 8.19 9.84 20.21
C VAL A 60 6.87 9.28 19.68
N LEU A 61 6.02 8.69 20.53
CA LEU A 61 4.67 8.25 20.15
C LEU A 61 3.81 9.39 19.64
N VAL A 62 3.78 10.52 20.35
CA VAL A 62 3.02 11.71 19.94
C VAL A 62 3.55 12.27 18.62
N VAL A 63 4.88 12.30 18.46
CA VAL A 63 5.52 12.74 17.21
C VAL A 63 5.16 11.81 16.05
N ALA A 64 5.21 10.49 16.24
CA ALA A 64 4.87 9.50 15.23
C ALA A 64 3.42 9.65 14.75
N ILE A 65 2.47 9.81 15.67
CA ILE A 65 1.04 9.99 15.35
C ILE A 65 0.80 11.26 14.52
N SER A 66 1.63 12.28 14.69
CA SER A 66 1.50 13.56 13.98
C SER A 66 1.97 13.50 12.51
N HIS A 67 2.49 12.36 12.02
CA HIS A 67 2.98 12.20 10.65
C HIS A 67 1.85 11.92 9.63
N ILE A 68 0.87 12.83 9.51
CA ILE A 68 -0.21 12.74 8.52
C ILE A 68 0.30 12.60 7.08
N PRO A 69 1.34 13.34 6.63
CA PRO A 69 1.84 13.22 5.26
C PRO A 69 2.35 11.80 4.92
N ALA A 70 2.87 11.05 5.91
CA ALA A 70 3.28 9.67 5.70
C ALA A 70 2.09 8.76 5.33
N ILE A 71 0.90 9.01 5.90
CA ILE A 71 -0.34 8.30 5.54
C ILE A 71 -0.68 8.54 4.07
N LEU A 72 -0.56 9.79 3.60
CA LEU A 72 -0.77 10.11 2.18
C LEU A 72 0.23 9.40 1.27
N GLY A 73 1.50 9.31 1.70
CA GLY A 73 2.51 8.50 1.02
C GLY A 73 2.11 7.02 0.92
N LEU A 74 1.63 6.41 2.02
CA LEU A 74 1.15 5.02 2.01
C LEU A 74 -0.05 4.83 1.07
N VAL A 75 -1.01 5.75 1.10
CA VAL A 75 -2.16 5.73 0.18
C VAL A 75 -1.69 5.81 -1.27
N ALA A 76 -0.74 6.71 -1.57
CA ALA A 76 -0.17 6.85 -2.91
C ALA A 76 0.53 5.56 -3.38
N ALA A 77 1.30 4.91 -2.50
CA ALA A 77 1.91 3.60 -2.78
C ALA A 77 0.85 2.53 -3.08
N TYR A 78 -0.25 2.50 -2.32
CA TYR A 78 -1.34 1.57 -2.57
C TYR A 78 -2.05 1.85 -3.90
N VAL A 79 -2.29 3.11 -4.26
CA VAL A 79 -2.84 3.47 -5.56
C VAL A 79 -1.92 3.03 -6.69
N LEU A 80 -0.60 3.20 -6.58
CA LEU A 80 0.36 2.68 -7.56
C LEU A 80 0.27 1.16 -7.72
N TYR A 81 0.15 0.43 -6.63
CA TYR A 81 -0.07 -1.02 -6.66
C TYR A 81 -1.36 -1.39 -7.40
N LEU A 82 -2.46 -0.67 -7.17
CA LEU A 82 -3.72 -0.89 -7.89
C LEU A 82 -3.61 -0.56 -9.38
N VAL A 83 -2.89 0.51 -9.74
CA VAL A 83 -2.62 0.86 -11.14
C VAL A 83 -1.84 -0.27 -11.82
N TYR A 84 -0.78 -0.78 -11.18
CA TYR A 84 -0.01 -1.93 -11.66
C TYR A 84 -0.89 -3.17 -11.86
N LYS A 85 -1.71 -3.52 -10.86
CA LYS A 85 -2.61 -4.68 -10.93
C LYS A 85 -3.60 -4.55 -12.08
N LYS A 86 -4.30 -3.41 -12.19
CA LYS A 86 -5.28 -3.17 -13.27
C LYS A 86 -4.64 -3.08 -14.65
N TRP A 87 -3.38 -2.67 -14.73
CA TRP A 87 -2.65 -2.64 -15.99
C TRP A 87 -2.47 -4.05 -16.57
N ASN A 88 -2.20 -5.04 -15.71
CA ASN A 88 -1.97 -6.45 -16.08
C ASN A 88 -3.28 -7.26 -16.20
N GLU A 89 -4.33 -6.90 -15.46
CA GLU A 89 -5.62 -7.61 -15.44
C GLU A 89 -6.40 -7.56 -16.78
N ASN A 90 -6.07 -6.61 -17.67
CA ASN A 90 -6.71 -6.53 -18.98
C ASN A 90 -6.18 -7.56 -19.98
N ASP A 91 -4.99 -8.13 -19.77
CA ASP A 91 -4.43 -9.13 -20.70
C ASP A 91 -4.99 -10.54 -20.43
N GLU A 92 -5.40 -10.84 -19.18
CA GLU A 92 -6.01 -12.12 -18.80
C GLU A 92 -7.47 -12.28 -19.25
N ASN A 93 -8.21 -11.18 -19.45
CA ASN A 93 -9.59 -11.25 -19.93
C ASN A 93 -9.68 -11.46 -21.45
N VAL A 94 -8.69 -10.97 -22.21
CA VAL A 94 -8.62 -11.21 -23.65
C VAL A 94 -8.31 -12.68 -23.94
N SER A 95 -7.49 -13.35 -23.12
CA SER A 95 -7.17 -14.77 -23.33
C SER A 95 -8.37 -15.70 -23.12
N LYS A 96 -9.33 -15.33 -22.26
CA LYS A 96 -10.57 -16.10 -22.05
C LYS A 96 -11.61 -15.93 -23.16
N GLU A 97 -11.62 -14.82 -23.88
CA GLU A 97 -12.56 -14.60 -25.01
C GLU A 97 -12.10 -15.27 -26.30
N THR A 98 -10.81 -15.58 -26.44
CA THR A 98 -10.27 -16.34 -27.59
C THR A 98 -10.45 -17.86 -27.46
N ASP A 99 -11.52 -18.34 -26.85
CA ASP A 99 -11.87 -19.76 -26.98
C ASP A 99 -12.36 -20.00 -28.42
N PRO A 100 -11.58 -20.72 -29.27
CA PRO A 100 -11.98 -20.98 -30.66
C PRO A 100 -13.25 -21.85 -30.74
N PHE A 101 -13.69 -22.44 -29.63
CA PHE A 101 -14.88 -23.28 -29.54
C PHE A 101 -16.16 -22.50 -29.20
N SER A 102 -16.05 -21.26 -28.71
CA SER A 102 -17.22 -20.43 -28.33
C SER A 102 -18.29 -20.28 -29.42
N ASN A 103 -17.87 -20.21 -30.68
CA ASN A 103 -18.79 -20.21 -31.83
C ASN A 103 -19.47 -21.58 -32.02
N PHE A 104 -18.74 -22.68 -31.83
CA PHE A 104 -19.27 -24.05 -31.91
C PHE A 104 -20.27 -24.35 -30.79
N GLU A 105 -20.02 -23.94 -29.54
CA GLU A 105 -20.98 -24.10 -28.44
C GLU A 105 -22.29 -23.35 -28.71
N ARG A 106 -22.21 -22.15 -29.31
CA ARG A 106 -23.40 -21.37 -29.68
C ARG A 106 -24.24 -22.10 -30.73
N GLU A 107 -23.62 -22.57 -31.81
CA GLU A 107 -24.29 -23.32 -32.89
C GLU A 107 -24.90 -24.63 -32.38
N TRP A 108 -24.17 -25.38 -31.55
CA TRP A 108 -24.65 -26.63 -30.95
C TRP A 108 -25.88 -26.43 -30.06
N LYS A 109 -25.94 -25.31 -29.34
CA LYS A 109 -27.07 -24.95 -28.49
C LYS A 109 -28.31 -24.55 -29.31
N GLU A 110 -28.13 -23.92 -30.47
CA GLU A 110 -29.23 -23.63 -31.40
C GLU A 110 -29.80 -24.90 -32.01
N LEU A 111 -28.95 -25.86 -32.39
CA LEU A 111 -29.38 -27.14 -32.93
C LEU A 111 -30.17 -28.01 -31.94
N ASN A 112 -29.80 -27.99 -30.65
CA ASN A 112 -30.49 -28.76 -29.60
C ASN A 112 -31.75 -28.08 -29.03
N LYS A 113 -32.16 -26.94 -29.58
CA LYS A 113 -33.31 -26.18 -29.07
C LYS A 113 -34.65 -26.60 -29.73
N ASN A 114 -34.64 -27.66 -30.54
CA ASN A 114 -35.83 -28.27 -31.14
C ASN A 114 -36.07 -29.67 -30.57
#